data_AF-A0A961DTC8-F1
#
_entry.id   AF-A0A961DTC8-F1
#
_cell.length_a   1.000
_cell.length_b   1.000
_cell.length_c   1.000
_cell.angle_alpha   90.00
_cell.angle_beta   90.00
_cell.angle_gamma   90.00
#
_symmetry.space_group_name_H-M   'P 1'
#
loop_
_entity.id
_entity.type
_entity.pdbx_description
1 polymer ?
#
loop_
_entity_poly.entity_id
_entity_poly.type
_entity_poly.pdbx_seq_one_letter_code
_entity_poly.pdbx_strand_id
1 'polypeptide(L)'
;DPATGDLHAIAYHWAIPGLQYLVVGPDARVRSVETIDVAGGTMAHDCSITATRMIAYDFPVLFDFDAVVNGASFPYRWNDDYGARVGVLPLGGRGDQVRWFEVEPCYVFHPLNAFDDGDKVVIDVVRYSRMFDVRPLGPEESVPLLWRWTLDTATGRVSEEQLSDVALEFP
;
A
#
# COMPACT_ATOMS: atom_id res chain seq x y z
N ASP A 1 -9.13 -13.85 -3.23
CA ASP A 1 -8.26 -15.04 -3.32
C ASP A 1 -8.90 -16.07 -4.24
N PRO A 2 -8.26 -16.41 -5.38
CA PRO A 2 -8.79 -17.42 -6.32
C PRO A 2 -8.85 -18.84 -5.75
N ALA A 3 -8.09 -19.17 -4.70
CA ALA A 3 -8.10 -20.50 -4.09
C ALA A 3 -9.28 -20.71 -3.13
N THR A 4 -9.62 -19.71 -2.32
CA THR A 4 -10.63 -19.82 -1.27
C THR A 4 -11.93 -19.08 -1.59
N GLY A 5 -11.89 -18.08 -2.47
CA GLY A 5 -12.98 -17.13 -2.68
C GLY A 5 -13.08 -16.05 -1.60
N ASP A 6 -12.20 -16.04 -0.60
CA ASP A 6 -12.17 -14.97 0.40
C ASP A 6 -11.70 -13.65 -0.26
N LEU A 7 -12.33 -12.54 0.14
CA LEU A 7 -11.94 -11.18 -0.19
C LEU A 7 -11.02 -10.65 0.91
N HIS A 8 -9.84 -10.18 0.51
CA HIS A 8 -8.86 -9.53 1.39
C HIS A 8 -8.83 -8.05 1.04
N ALA A 9 -8.91 -7.17 2.05
CA ALA A 9 -8.97 -5.74 1.83
C ALA A 9 -8.20 -4.97 2.91
N ILE A 10 -7.65 -3.81 2.54
CA ILE A 10 -7.27 -2.76 3.48
C ILE A 10 -8.37 -1.70 3.50
N ALA A 11 -8.72 -1.25 4.70
CA ALA A 11 -9.47 -0.02 4.90
C ALA A 11 -8.62 0.98 5.68
N TYR A 12 -8.80 2.26 5.37
CA TYR A 12 -8.15 3.37 6.06
C TYR A 12 -9.16 4.49 6.27
N HIS A 13 -8.99 5.23 7.36
CA HIS A 13 -9.74 6.44 7.63
C HIS A 13 -8.95 7.27 8.63
N TRP A 14 -8.91 8.60 8.46
CA TRP A 14 -8.14 9.47 9.36
C TRP A 14 -8.57 9.39 10.84
N ALA A 15 -9.81 8.97 11.10
CA ALA A 15 -10.37 8.82 12.44
C ALA A 15 -10.31 7.40 13.04
N ILE A 16 -9.73 6.41 12.34
CA ILE A 16 -9.52 5.06 12.88
C ILE A 16 -8.03 4.82 13.17
N PRO A 17 -7.69 3.96 14.14
CA PRO A 17 -6.30 3.65 14.42
C PRO A 17 -5.71 2.83 13.26
N GLY A 18 -4.67 3.38 12.64
CA GLY A 18 -3.89 2.70 11.59
C GLY A 18 -4.69 2.24 10.38
N LEU A 19 -4.17 1.21 9.72
CA LEU A 19 -4.84 0.51 8.62
C LEU A 19 -5.64 -0.68 9.19
N GLN A 20 -6.76 -1.01 8.58
CA GLN A 20 -7.53 -2.21 8.92
C GLN A 20 -7.39 -3.26 7.83
N TYR A 21 -6.93 -4.46 8.20
CA TYR A 21 -6.97 -5.63 7.34
C TYR A 21 -8.25 -6.41 7.58
N LEU A 22 -9.07 -6.55 6.54
CA LEU A 22 -10.34 -7.26 6.57
C LEU A 22 -10.27 -8.52 5.71
N VAL A 23 -10.86 -9.59 6.23
CA VAL A 23 -11.14 -10.80 5.46
C VAL A 23 -12.65 -11.01 5.43
N VAL A 24 -13.22 -11.09 4.22
CA VAL A 24 -14.65 -11.33 4.00
C VAL A 24 -14.80 -12.65 3.24
N GLY A 25 -15.62 -13.56 3.76
CA GLY A 25 -15.88 -14.84 3.12
C GLY A 25 -16.71 -14.71 1.84
N PRO A 26 -16.75 -15.75 0.99
CA PRO A 26 -17.64 -15.80 -0.18
C PRO A 26 -19.13 -15.79 0.20
N ASP A 27 -19.46 -15.98 1.48
CA ASP A 27 -20.79 -15.81 2.06
C ASP A 27 -21.11 -14.36 2.45
N ALA A 28 -20.27 -13.40 2.05
CA ALA A 28 -20.36 -11.97 2.36
C ALA A 28 -20.31 -11.65 3.85
N ARG A 29 -19.70 -12.52 4.67
CA ARG A 29 -19.52 -12.28 6.11
C ARG A 29 -18.08 -11.90 6.42
N VAL A 30 -17.91 -10.87 7.25
CA VAL A 30 -16.61 -10.49 7.80
C VAL A 30 -16.13 -11.63 8.71
N ARG A 31 -14.96 -12.19 8.40
CA ARG A 31 -14.28 -13.22 9.19
C ARG A 31 -13.37 -12.59 10.24
N SER A 32 -12.65 -11.54 9.87
CA SER A 32 -11.73 -10.84 10.74
C SER A 32 -11.58 -9.37 10.35
N VAL A 33 -11.21 -8.56 11.34
CA VAL A 33 -10.78 -7.17 11.19
C VAL A 33 -9.58 -6.98 12.11
N GLU A 34 -8.43 -6.73 11.54
CA GLU A 34 -7.15 -6.65 12.25
C GLU A 34 -6.54 -5.27 12.04
N THR A 35 -6.06 -4.63 13.13
CA THR A 35 -5.42 -3.31 13.04
C THR A 35 -3.94 -3.46 12.75
N ILE A 36 -3.46 -2.81 11.70
CA ILE A 36 -2.05 -2.68 11.32
C ILE A 36 -1.60 -1.27 11.72
N ASP A 37 -0.66 -1.20 12.66
CA ASP A 37 -0.15 0.08 13.16
C ASP A 37 0.71 0.79 12.11
N VAL A 38 0.35 2.04 11.81
CA VAL A 38 1.12 2.97 10.98
C VAL A 38 1.36 4.27 11.73
N ALA A 39 2.42 4.99 11.39
CA ALA A 39 2.84 6.18 12.14
C ALA A 39 1.94 7.40 11.90
N GLY A 40 1.14 7.40 10.83
CA GLY A 40 0.29 8.52 10.43
C GLY A 40 -0.96 8.07 9.70
N GLY A 41 -1.86 9.03 9.43
CA GLY A 41 -3.09 8.80 8.67
C GLY A 41 -2.82 8.65 7.18
N THR A 42 -2.05 7.61 6.80
CA THR A 42 -1.66 7.35 5.41
C THR A 42 -2.86 7.01 4.54
N MET A 43 -2.81 7.44 3.27
CA MET A 43 -3.75 7.03 2.25
C MET A 43 -3.31 5.70 1.63
N ALA A 44 -3.97 4.62 2.02
CA ALA A 44 -3.77 3.30 1.42
C ALA A 44 -4.81 3.08 0.31
N HIS A 45 -4.49 3.47 -0.94
CA HIS A 45 -5.40 3.35 -2.08
C HIS A 45 -5.72 1.90 -2.44
N ASP A 46 -4.72 1.03 -2.37
CA ASP A 46 -4.85 -0.38 -2.71
C ASP A 46 -4.01 -1.25 -1.77
N CYS A 47 -4.03 -2.56 -2.00
CA CYS A 47 -3.24 -3.56 -1.30
C CYS A 47 -2.89 -4.70 -2.25
N SER A 48 -2.11 -5.67 -1.79
CA SER A 48 -1.86 -6.87 -2.58
C SER A 48 -1.91 -8.13 -1.71
N ILE A 49 -2.13 -9.27 -2.36
CA ILE A 49 -2.03 -10.58 -1.74
C ILE A 49 -1.12 -11.46 -2.56
N THR A 50 -0.44 -12.38 -1.89
CA THR A 50 0.20 -13.54 -2.50
C THR A 50 -0.57 -14.80 -2.12
N ALA A 51 -0.04 -15.98 -2.45
CA ALA A 51 -0.61 -17.23 -1.98
C ALA A 51 -0.58 -17.34 -0.44
N THR A 52 0.34 -16.65 0.23
CA THR A 52 0.56 -16.80 1.68
C THR A 52 0.69 -15.51 2.47
N ARG A 53 0.64 -14.34 1.81
CA ARG A 53 0.85 -13.03 2.42
C ARG A 53 -0.22 -12.03 2.05
N MET A 54 -0.51 -11.14 2.99
CA MET A 54 -1.16 -9.85 2.74
C MET A 54 -0.06 -8.78 2.67
N ILE A 55 -0.25 -7.79 1.80
CA ILE A 55 0.68 -6.70 1.58
C ILE A 55 -0.05 -5.38 1.80
N ALA A 56 0.42 -4.61 2.77
CA ALA A 56 -0.08 -3.27 3.09
C ALA A 56 0.93 -2.21 2.62
N TYR A 57 0.42 -1.10 2.11
CA TYR A 57 1.22 0.00 1.61
C TYR A 57 1.11 1.20 2.56
N ASP A 58 2.25 1.68 3.07
CA ASP A 58 2.35 2.83 3.98
C ASP A 58 3.28 3.87 3.36
N PHE A 59 2.68 4.88 2.74
CA PHE A 59 3.35 5.86 1.89
C PHE A 59 3.19 7.28 2.43
N PRO A 60 4.02 8.25 1.98
CA PRO A 60 4.07 9.59 2.54
C PRO A 60 2.92 10.50 2.08
N VAL A 61 1.75 9.96 1.73
CA VAL A 61 0.54 10.74 1.49
C VAL A 61 -0.35 10.61 2.71
N LEU A 62 -0.42 11.67 3.51
CA LEU A 62 -1.07 11.67 4.81
C LEU A 62 -2.28 12.59 4.84
N PHE A 63 -3.23 12.26 5.71
CA PHE A 63 -4.33 13.17 6.03
C PHE A 63 -3.80 14.48 6.63
N ASP A 64 -4.26 15.60 6.07
CA ASP A 64 -3.86 16.95 6.45
C ASP A 64 -5.07 17.72 7.00
N PHE A 65 -5.08 17.94 8.32
CA PHE A 65 -6.12 18.71 9.01
C PHE A 65 -6.15 20.18 8.58
N ASP A 66 -4.99 20.79 8.31
CA ASP A 66 -4.94 22.18 7.87
C ASP A 66 -5.57 22.31 6.48
N ALA A 67 -5.40 21.31 5.61
CA ALA A 67 -6.10 21.27 4.32
C ALA A 67 -7.63 21.27 4.50
N VAL A 68 -8.17 20.53 5.48
CA VAL A 68 -9.61 20.56 5.81
C VAL A 68 -10.06 21.94 6.26
N VAL A 69 -9.32 22.55 7.20
CA VAL A 69 -9.63 23.88 7.75
C VAL A 69 -9.65 24.95 6.65
N ASN A 70 -8.77 24.81 5.65
CA ASN A 70 -8.70 25.68 4.49
C ASN A 70 -9.71 25.32 3.37
N GLY A 71 -10.63 24.38 3.61
CA GLY A 71 -11.72 24.06 2.69
C GLY A 71 -11.34 23.12 1.53
N ALA A 72 -10.25 22.36 1.65
CA ALA A 72 -9.90 21.37 0.64
C ALA A 72 -10.94 20.23 0.62
N SER A 73 -11.47 19.93 -0.57
CA SER A 73 -12.33 18.77 -0.79
C SER A 73 -11.59 17.43 -0.66
N PHE A 74 -10.27 17.47 -0.84
CA PHE A 74 -9.38 16.31 -0.74
C PHE A 74 -8.20 16.63 0.20
N PRO A 75 -8.29 16.24 1.49
CA PRO A 75 -7.36 16.65 2.53
C PRO A 75 -6.23 15.64 2.74
N TYR A 76 -5.55 15.27 1.66
CA TYR A 76 -4.36 14.42 1.73
C TYR A 76 -3.19 15.08 1.04
N ARG A 77 -2.02 15.09 1.69
CA ARG A 77 -0.82 15.76 1.19
C ARG A 77 0.42 14.88 1.34
N TRP A 78 1.36 15.07 0.43
CA TRP A 78 2.69 14.50 0.56
C TRP A 78 3.39 15.06 1.81
N ASN A 79 4.13 14.20 2.53
CA ASN A 79 4.95 14.56 3.68
C ASN A 79 6.36 13.99 3.52
N ASP A 80 7.33 14.87 3.24
CA ASP A 80 8.73 14.48 3.01
C ASP A 80 9.42 13.84 4.25
N ASP A 81 8.85 13.99 5.46
CA ASP A 81 9.41 13.46 6.71
C ASP A 81 8.86 12.07 7.11
N TYR A 82 7.88 11.51 6.37
CA TYR A 82 7.19 10.27 6.76
C TYR A 82 7.87 8.98 6.28
N GLY A 83 8.56 9.01 5.15
CA GLY A 83 9.15 7.83 4.51
C GLY A 83 8.13 6.96 3.75
N ALA A 84 8.58 5.80 3.25
CA ALA A 84 7.76 4.85 2.51
C ALA A 84 8.16 3.41 2.83
N ARG A 85 7.18 2.55 3.10
CA ARG A 85 7.43 1.16 3.47
C ARG A 85 6.29 0.23 3.06
N VAL A 86 6.64 -1.03 2.86
CA VAL A 86 5.72 -2.11 2.50
C VAL A 86 5.61 -3.07 3.67
N GLY A 87 4.38 -3.28 4.15
CA GLY A 87 4.06 -4.20 5.24
C GLY A 87 3.71 -5.58 4.70
N VAL A 88 4.39 -6.61 5.18
CA VAL A 88 4.12 -8.01 4.83
C VAL A 88 3.67 -8.75 6.08
N LEU A 89 2.50 -9.38 6.02
CA LEU A 89 1.95 -10.22 7.08
C LEU A 89 1.39 -11.53 6.50
N PRO A 90 1.22 -12.59 7.31
CA PRO A 90 0.56 -13.81 6.84
C PRO A 90 -0.84 -13.52 6.29
N LEU A 91 -1.23 -14.19 5.22
CA LEU A 91 -2.59 -14.07 4.66
C LEU A 91 -3.61 -14.54 5.71
N GLY A 92 -4.56 -13.69 6.08
CA GLY A 92 -5.50 -13.90 7.18
C GLY A 92 -4.89 -13.80 8.58
N GLY A 93 -3.63 -13.36 8.68
CA GLY A 93 -2.93 -13.13 9.94
C GLY A 93 -3.39 -11.89 10.69
N ARG A 94 -2.88 -11.72 11.90
CA ARG A 94 -3.12 -10.56 12.76
C ARG A 94 -2.25 -9.39 12.33
N GLY A 95 -2.74 -8.17 12.57
CA GLY A 95 -2.00 -6.96 12.19
C GLY A 95 -0.69 -6.77 12.95
N ASP A 96 -0.57 -7.32 14.16
CA ASP A 96 0.67 -7.32 14.95
C ASP A 96 1.78 -8.23 14.38
N GLN A 97 1.47 -9.03 13.36
CA GLN A 97 2.43 -9.87 12.65
C GLN A 97 3.08 -9.16 11.46
N VAL A 98 2.72 -7.90 11.20
CA VAL A 98 3.29 -7.12 10.11
C VAL A 98 4.80 -6.98 10.27
N ARG A 99 5.51 -7.21 9.18
CA ARG A 99 6.91 -6.86 9.04
C ARG A 99 7.06 -5.80 7.96
N TRP A 100 7.69 -4.70 8.33
CA TRP A 100 7.91 -3.56 7.44
C TRP A 100 9.23 -3.68 6.68
N PHE A 101 9.18 -3.29 5.41
CA PHE A 101 10.31 -3.21 4.49
C PHE A 101 10.36 -1.81 3.89
N GLU A 102 11.43 -1.07 4.17
CA GLU A 102 11.62 0.28 3.65
C GLU A 102 11.84 0.25 2.14
N VAL A 103 11.20 1.18 1.43
CA VAL A 103 11.37 1.43 -0.02
C VAL A 103 11.69 2.90 -0.23
N GLU A 104 12.24 3.25 -1.39
CA GLU A 104 12.44 4.64 -1.76
C GLU A 104 11.09 5.40 -1.78
N PRO A 105 11.02 6.64 -1.23
CA PRO A 105 9.79 7.42 -1.18
C PRO A 105 9.04 7.45 -2.52
N CYS A 106 7.77 7.07 -2.46
CA CYS A 106 6.91 6.94 -3.62
C CYS A 106 5.44 6.88 -3.23
N TYR A 107 4.58 6.88 -4.22
CA TYR A 107 3.18 6.56 -4.06
C TYR A 107 2.76 5.51 -5.10
N VAL A 108 1.88 4.58 -4.71
CA VAL A 108 1.29 3.60 -5.60
C VAL A 108 -0.22 3.73 -5.49
N PHE A 109 -0.88 3.96 -6.63
CA PHE A 109 -2.31 3.69 -6.74
C PHE A 109 -2.48 2.20 -6.98
N HIS A 110 -2.18 1.71 -8.19
CA HIS A 110 -2.51 0.34 -8.55
C HIS A 110 -1.27 -0.57 -8.58
N PRO A 111 -1.26 -1.67 -7.79
CA PRO A 111 -0.40 -2.80 -8.02
C PRO A 111 -0.89 -3.60 -9.25
N LEU A 112 0.03 -4.13 -10.04
CA LEU A 112 -0.27 -5.08 -11.12
C LEU A 112 -0.53 -6.48 -10.54
N ASN A 113 0.41 -7.00 -9.76
CA ASN A 113 0.28 -8.30 -9.09
C ASN A 113 1.34 -8.47 -8.00
N ALA A 114 1.15 -9.45 -7.10
CA ALA A 114 2.18 -9.91 -6.18
C ALA A 114 2.19 -11.44 -6.06
N PHE A 115 3.36 -12.02 -5.77
CA PHE A 115 3.51 -13.46 -5.58
C PHE A 115 4.69 -13.83 -4.67
N ASP A 116 4.63 -15.04 -4.10
CA ASP A 116 5.72 -15.60 -3.30
C ASP A 116 6.76 -16.26 -4.23
N ASP A 117 8.05 -16.02 -3.99
CA ASP A 117 9.19 -16.67 -4.64
C ASP A 117 10.17 -17.19 -3.57
N GLY A 118 9.86 -18.38 -3.04
CA GLY A 118 10.58 -18.95 -1.90
C GLY A 118 10.46 -18.07 -0.65
N ASP A 119 11.59 -17.58 -0.15
CA ASP A 119 11.64 -16.64 0.98
C ASP A 119 11.44 -15.17 0.56
N LYS A 120 11.10 -14.91 -0.70
CA LYS A 120 10.90 -13.57 -1.24
C LYS A 120 9.42 -13.31 -1.53
N VAL A 121 9.04 -12.04 -1.43
CA VAL A 121 7.77 -11.52 -1.94
C VAL A 121 8.10 -10.61 -3.11
N VAL A 122 7.54 -10.91 -4.29
CA VAL A 122 7.69 -10.10 -5.49
C VAL A 122 6.40 -9.33 -5.71
N ILE A 123 6.50 -8.02 -5.96
CA ILE A 123 5.37 -7.11 -6.08
C ILE A 123 5.63 -6.22 -7.29
N ASP A 124 4.72 -6.24 -8.26
CA ASP A 124 4.75 -5.36 -9.41
C ASP A 124 3.75 -4.22 -9.18
N VAL A 125 4.22 -2.99 -9.25
CA VAL A 125 3.44 -1.78 -8.92
C VAL A 125 3.66 -0.66 -9.91
N VAL A 126 2.64 0.19 -10.09
CA VAL A 126 2.79 1.47 -10.78
C VAL A 126 3.23 2.52 -9.78
N ARG A 127 4.49 2.97 -9.90
CA ARG A 127 5.12 3.91 -8.98
C ARG A 127 5.02 5.34 -9.50
N TYR A 128 4.63 6.24 -8.59
CA TYR A 128 4.74 7.68 -8.69
C TYR A 128 5.85 8.16 -7.78
N SER A 129 6.73 9.05 -8.26
CA SER A 129 7.78 9.62 -7.42
C SER A 129 7.26 10.67 -6.45
N ARG A 130 6.10 11.26 -6.75
CA ARG A 130 5.44 12.29 -5.92
C ARG A 130 3.95 12.34 -6.23
N MET A 131 3.12 12.63 -5.23
CA MET A 131 1.66 12.73 -5.40
C MET A 131 1.02 13.63 -4.35
N PHE A 132 0.01 14.39 -4.75
CA PHE A 132 -0.77 15.31 -3.89
C PHE A 132 0.08 16.33 -3.12
N ASP A 133 1.20 16.77 -3.70
CA ASP A 133 2.01 17.85 -3.14
C ASP A 133 1.56 19.21 -3.72
N VAL A 134 1.99 19.50 -4.95
CA VAL A 134 1.72 20.78 -5.64
C VAL A 134 0.43 20.76 -6.47
N ARG A 135 -0.12 19.58 -6.76
CA ARG A 135 -1.39 19.34 -7.46
C ARG A 135 -2.29 18.52 -6.54
N PRO A 136 -3.03 19.18 -5.63
CA PRO A 136 -3.75 18.52 -4.53
C PRO A 136 -4.94 17.66 -4.96
N LEU A 137 -5.26 17.60 -6.26
CA LEU A 137 -6.32 16.76 -6.82
C LEU A 137 -5.79 15.58 -7.65
N GLY A 138 -4.49 15.57 -7.99
CA GLY A 138 -3.82 14.52 -8.76
C GLY A 138 -4.50 14.14 -10.10
N PRO A 139 -4.04 13.08 -10.76
CA PRO A 139 -2.71 12.49 -10.64
C PRO A 139 -1.78 13.08 -11.72
N GLU A 140 -1.43 14.37 -11.60
CA GLU A 140 -0.59 15.08 -12.59
C GLU A 140 0.72 15.60 -11.98
N GLU A 141 1.44 14.76 -11.22
CA GLU A 141 2.70 15.17 -10.55
C GLU A 141 3.94 14.36 -10.93
N SER A 142 3.78 13.09 -11.31
CA SER A 142 4.89 12.27 -11.77
C SER A 142 4.45 11.30 -12.85
N VAL A 143 5.39 10.91 -13.71
CA VAL A 143 5.17 9.89 -14.73
C VAL A 143 4.97 8.54 -14.03
N PRO A 144 3.83 7.85 -14.25
CA PRO A 144 3.59 6.54 -13.65
C PRO A 144 4.36 5.46 -14.41
N LEU A 145 5.29 4.79 -13.74
CA LEU A 145 6.13 3.76 -14.35
C LEU A 145 5.93 2.43 -13.64
N LEU A 146 6.07 1.32 -14.37
CA LEU A 146 5.98 -0.02 -13.79
C LEU A 146 7.30 -0.39 -13.10
N TRP A 147 7.21 -0.79 -11.84
CA TRP A 147 8.33 -1.22 -11.00
C TRP A 147 8.07 -2.59 -10.40
N ARG A 148 9.14 -3.33 -10.13
CA ARG A 148 9.17 -4.55 -9.35
C ARG A 148 9.91 -4.32 -8.05
N TRP A 149 9.26 -4.65 -6.95
CA TRP A 149 9.88 -4.79 -5.64
C TRP A 149 10.07 -6.26 -5.33
N THR A 150 11.26 -6.61 -4.83
CA THR A 150 11.54 -7.94 -4.28
C THR A 150 11.96 -7.79 -2.84
N LEU A 151 11.12 -8.28 -1.93
CA LEU A 151 11.32 -8.23 -0.49
C LEU A 151 11.82 -9.58 0.00
N ASP A 152 13.07 -9.66 0.42
CA ASP A 152 13.65 -10.88 0.97
C ASP A 152 13.28 -11.02 2.45
N THR A 153 12.35 -11.93 2.75
CA THR A 153 11.81 -12.10 4.10
C THR A 153 12.78 -12.85 5.04
N ALA A 154 13.84 -13.47 4.54
CA ALA A 154 14.87 -14.05 5.41
C ALA A 154 15.82 -12.96 5.93
N THR A 155 16.22 -12.03 5.07
CA THR A 155 17.28 -11.04 5.34
C THR A 155 16.78 -9.63 5.64
N GLY A 156 15.55 -9.30 5.24
CA GLY A 156 15.00 -7.94 5.31
C GLY A 156 15.45 -7.03 4.17
N ARG A 157 16.15 -7.55 3.16
CA ARG A 157 16.62 -6.75 2.03
C ARG A 157 15.50 -6.48 1.05
N VAL A 158 15.56 -5.30 0.44
CA VAL A 158 14.66 -4.84 -0.61
C VAL A 158 15.48 -4.56 -1.87
N SER A 159 14.97 -4.94 -3.02
CA SER A 159 15.46 -4.47 -4.32
C SER A 159 14.31 -3.93 -5.15
N GLU A 160 14.56 -2.80 -5.80
CA GLU A 160 13.60 -2.12 -6.67
C GLU A 160 14.15 -2.03 -8.10
N GLU A 161 13.33 -2.44 -9.07
CA GLU A 161 13.70 -2.45 -10.49
C GLU A 161 12.58 -1.83 -11.32
N GLN A 162 12.91 -0.84 -12.15
CA GLN A 162 11.97 -0.32 -13.14
C GLN A 162 11.84 -1.33 -14.29
N LEU A 163 10.62 -1.80 -14.56
CA LEU A 163 10.34 -2.79 -15.60
C LEU A 163 10.00 -2.17 -16.97
N SER A 164 9.55 -0.90 -16.98
CA SER A 164 9.15 -0.22 -18.22
C SER A 164 9.54 1.25 -18.20
N ASP A 165 9.94 1.78 -19.35
CA ASP A 165 10.16 3.21 -19.63
C ASP A 165 8.91 3.89 -20.22
N VAL A 166 7.82 3.15 -20.40
CA VAL A 166 6.55 3.66 -20.91
C VAL A 166 5.63 3.98 -19.74
N ALA A 167 5.03 5.17 -19.78
CA ALA A 167 4.03 5.57 -18.81
C ALA A 167 2.83 4.60 -18.84
N LEU A 168 2.46 4.03 -17.70
CA LEU A 168 1.40 3.03 -17.59
C LEU A 168 0.61 3.24 -16.29
N GLU A 169 -0.71 3.07 -16.39
CA GLU A 169 -1.64 2.99 -15.28
C GLU A 169 -2.78 2.04 -15.66
N PHE A 170 -3.63 1.71 -14.68
CA PHE A 170 -4.70 0.73 -14.79
C PHE A 170 -4.17 -0.62 -15.32
N PRO A 171 -3.21 -1.22 -14.60
CA PRO A 171 -2.62 -2.52 -14.94
C PRO A 171 -3.64 -3.67 -14.96
#